data_AF-X0X5T4-F1
#
_entry.id   AF-X0X5T4-F1
#
_cell.length_a   1.000
_cell.length_b   1.000
_cell.length_c   1.000
_cell.angle_alpha   90.00
_cell.angle_beta   90.00
_cell.angle_gamma   90.00
#
_symmetry.space_group_name_H-M   'P 1'
#
loop_
_entity.id
_entity.type
_entity.pdbx_description
1 polymer ?
#
loop_
_entity_poly.entity_id
_entity_poly.type
_entity_poly.pdbx_seq_one_letter_code
_entity_poly.pdbx_strand_id
1 'polypeptide(L)' 'VFDALINAAKEKALFDRQAATQLYVEAQNILMADAAGVAIYDMSSMRAVRTSLKGYVDNPAYTHVVFWYDCYREE' A
#
# COMPACT_ATOMS: atom_id res chain seq x y z
N VAL A 1 -7.57 11.33 20.16
CA VAL A 1 -8.32 10.12 19.77
C VAL A 1 -7.65 9.42 18.59
N PHE A 2 -7.44 10.11 17.47
CA PHE A 2 -6.73 9.58 16.30
C PHE A 2 -5.42 8.82 16.63
N ASP A 3 -4.48 9.44 17.34
CA ASP A 3 -3.18 8.79 17.66
C ASP A 3 -3.32 7.50 18.49
N ALA A 4 -4.29 7.45 19.39
CA ALA A 4 -4.56 6.27 20.20
C ALA A 4 -5.08 5.11 19.33
N LEU A 5 -5.94 5.40 18.36
CA LEU A 5 -6.41 4.40 17.38
C LEU A 5 -5.25 3.88 16.53
N ILE A 6 -4.36 4.77 16.05
CA ILE A 6 -3.19 4.38 15.27
C ILE A 6 -2.26 3.46 16.07
N ASN A 7 -1.98 3.80 17.33
CA ASN A 7 -1.12 2.96 18.18
C ASN A 7 -1.76 1.59 18.48
N ALA A 8 -3.05 1.57 18.83
CA ALA A 8 -3.77 0.32 19.08
C ALA A 8 -3.85 -0.58 17.82
N ALA A 9 -4.05 0.02 16.65
CA ALA A 9 -4.06 -0.70 15.38
C ALA A 9 -2.69 -1.32 15.05
N LYS A 10 -1.59 -0.61 15.31
CA LYS A 10 -0.22 -1.12 15.15
C LYS A 10 0.05 -2.33 16.02
N GLU A 11 -0.35 -2.29 17.29
CA GLU A 11 -0.21 -3.43 18.21
C GLU A 11 -0.98 -4.65 17.70
N LYS A 12 -2.24 -4.47 17.32
CA LYS A 12 -3.09 -5.56 16.84
C LYS A 12 -2.68 -6.13 15.49
N ALA A 13 -2.05 -5.34 14.62
CA ALA A 13 -1.69 -5.78 13.27
C ALA A 13 -0.83 -7.05 13.23
N LEU A 14 -0.10 -7.35 14.30
CA LEU A 14 0.76 -8.53 14.43
C LEU A 14 -0.01 -9.84 14.67
N PHE A 15 -1.16 -9.79 15.35
CA PHE A 15 -1.86 -11.00 15.82
C PHE A 15 -3.36 -11.04 15.53
N ASP A 16 -3.97 -9.89 15.20
CA ASP A 16 -5.38 -9.77 14.81
C ASP A 16 -5.53 -8.70 13.73
N ARG A 17 -5.38 -9.14 12.48
CA ARG A 17 -5.44 -8.25 11.32
C ARG A 17 -6.83 -7.62 11.14
N GLN A 18 -7.90 -8.36 11.42
CA GLN A 18 -9.26 -7.86 11.23
C GLN A 18 -9.57 -6.72 12.20
N ALA A 19 -9.20 -6.90 13.47
CA ALA A 19 -9.36 -5.84 14.47
C ALA A 19 -8.48 -4.63 14.16
N ALA A 20 -7.23 -4.84 13.71
CA ALA A 20 -6.37 -3.74 13.28
C ALA A 20 -6.97 -2.94 12.11
N THR A 21 -7.53 -3.63 11.10
CA THR A 21 -8.21 -2.98 9.97
C THR A 21 -9.38 -2.11 10.42
N GLN A 22 -10.20 -2.58 11.36
CA GLN A 22 -11.32 -1.80 11.89
C GLN A 22 -10.86 -0.50 12.55
N LEU A 23 -9.79 -0.56 13.36
CA LEU A 23 -9.21 0.62 14.01
C LEU A 23 -8.62 1.61 13.00
N TYR A 24 -7.96 1.13 11.94
CA TYR A 24 -7.47 2.00 10.86
C TYR A 24 -8.61 2.68 10.09
N VAL A 25 -9.72 1.97 9.84
CA VAL A 25 -10.92 2.56 9.21
C VAL A 25 -11.49 3.68 10.08
N GLU A 26 -11.60 3.46 11.39
CA GLU A 26 -12.07 4.49 12.31
C GLU A 26 -11.15 5.72 12.31
N ALA A 27 -9.83 5.52 12.36
CA ALA A 27 -8.86 6.59 12.28
C ALA A 27 -8.96 7.37 10.95
N GLN A 28 -9.12 6.67 9.83
CA GLN A 28 -9.32 7.28 8.52
C GLN A 28 -10.61 8.12 8.48
N ASN A 29 -11.71 7.64 9.07
CA ASN A 29 -12.97 8.38 9.11
C ASN A 29 -12.85 9.70 9.86
N ILE A 30 -12.02 9.77 10.91
CA ILE A 30 -11.72 11.04 11.61
C ILE A 30 -11.05 12.02 10.65
N LEU A 31 -10.01 11.60 9.91
CA LEU A 31 -9.31 12.48 8.96
C LEU A 31 -10.25 13.00 7.86
N MET A 32 -11.17 12.15 7.38
CA MET A 32 -12.15 12.54 6.37
C MET A 32 -13.18 13.53 6.92
N ALA A 33 -13.65 13.33 8.16
CA ALA A 33 -14.60 14.23 8.81
C ALA A 33 -13.98 15.60 9.14
N ASP A 34 -12.72 15.61 9.58
CA ASP A 34 -11.98 16.83 9.91
C ASP A 34 -11.48 17.58 8.67
N ALA A 35 -11.63 16.99 7.47
CA ALA A 35 -11.12 17.51 6.20
C ALA A 35 -9.63 17.90 6.26
N ALA A 36 -8.81 17.12 6.98
CA ALA A 36 -7.37 17.36 7.13
C ALA A 36 -6.60 17.29 5.80
N GLY A 37 -7.20 16.64 4.79
CA GLY A 37 -6.72 16.60 3.41
C GLY A 37 -7.83 16.08 2.49
N VAL A 38 -7.63 16.22 1.17
CA VAL A 38 -8.60 15.75 0.17
C VAL A 38 -8.05 14.51 -0.53
N ALA A 39 -8.73 13.38 -0.40
CA ALA A 39 -8.43 12.15 -1.12
C ALA A 39 -8.97 12.24 -2.55
N ILE A 40 -8.14 12.71 -3.49
CA ILE A 40 -8.58 13.02 -4.87
C ILE A 40 -8.69 11.75 -5.73
N TYR A 41 -7.70 10.87 -5.67
CA TYR A 41 -7.66 9.62 -6.44
C TYR A 41 -6.67 8.63 -5.83
N ASP A 42 -6.81 7.36 -6.21
CA ASP A 42 -5.78 6.33 -6.00
C ASP A 42 -4.92 6.20 -7.27
N MET A 43 -3.60 6.27 -7.12
CA MET A 43 -2.68 6.32 -8.25
C MET A 43 -2.30 4.92 -8.70
N SER A 44 -2.84 4.48 -9.84
CA SER A 44 -2.36 3.28 -10.50
C SER A 44 -1.02 3.57 -11.20
N SER A 45 0.02 2.80 -10.85
CA SER A 45 1.32 2.93 -11.49
C SER A 45 1.35 2.17 -12.81
N MET A 46 1.82 2.83 -13.86
CA MET A 46 1.98 2.24 -15.18
C MET A 46 3.46 2.20 -15.55
N ARG A 47 3.88 1.14 -16.26
CA ARG A 47 5.27 1.01 -16.71
C ARG A 47 5.34 0.45 -18.13
N ALA A 48 6.25 1.01 -18.91
CA ALA A 48 6.65 0.44 -20.18
C ALA A 48 7.75 -0.60 -19.94
N VAL A 49 7.56 -1.81 -20.47
CA VAL A 49 8.49 -2.94 -20.33
C VAL A 49 8.87 -3.43 -21.72
N ARG A 50 10.17 -3.67 -21.95
CA ARG A 50 10.62 -4.30 -23.21
C ARG A 50 10.03 -5.70 -23.31
N THR A 51 9.55 -6.09 -24.48
CA THR A 51 8.95 -7.41 -24.72
C THR A 51 9.90 -8.57 -24.42
N SER A 52 11.21 -8.35 -24.59
CA SER A 52 12.29 -9.29 -24.28
C SER A 52 12.63 -9.38 -22.79
N LEU A 53 12.13 -8.48 -21.94
CA LEU A 53 12.31 -8.56 -20.49
C LEU A 53 11.20 -9.43 -19.90
N LYS A 54 11.58 -10.59 -19.38
CA LYS A 54 10.70 -11.55 -18.72
C LYS A 54 11.01 -11.62 -17.22
N GLY A 55 10.10 -12.23 -16.47
CA GLY A 55 10.21 -12.36 -15.01
C GLY A 55 9.89 -11.07 -14.24
N TYR A 56 9.61 -9.96 -14.92
CA TYR A 56 9.16 -8.74 -14.29
C TYR A 56 7.74 -8.91 -13.71
N VAL A 57 7.60 -8.69 -12.40
CA VAL A 57 6.32 -8.68 -11.68
C VAL A 57 6.12 -7.30 -11.07
N ASP A 58 5.00 -6.65 -11.40
CA ASP A 58 4.65 -5.38 -10.77
C ASP A 58 4.12 -5.63 -9.35
N ASN A 59 4.68 -4.90 -8.39
CA ASN A 59 4.30 -4.97 -6.99
C ASN A 59 3.84 -3.58 -6.53
N PRO A 60 2.53 -3.36 -6.33
CA PRO A 60 1.99 -2.07 -5.90
C PRO A 60 2.60 -1.54 -4.59
N ALA A 61 3.00 -2.43 -3.68
CA ALA A 61 3.65 -2.07 -2.42
C ALA A 61 5.10 -1.58 -2.61
N TYR A 62 5.71 -1.87 -3.77
CA TYR A 62 7.08 -1.49 -4.13
C TYR A 62 7.12 -0.85 -5.52
N THR A 63 6.35 0.22 -5.67
CA THR A 63 6.04 0.86 -6.96
C THR A 63 7.22 1.50 -7.67
N HIS A 64 8.43 1.49 -7.11
CA HIS A 64 9.66 1.96 -7.78
C HIS A 64 10.77 0.91 -7.79
N VAL A 65 10.48 -0.32 -7.38
CA VAL A 65 11.47 -1.40 -7.29
C VAL A 65 11.26 -2.37 -8.44
N VAL A 66 12.38 -2.79 -9.05
CA VAL A 66 12.44 -3.92 -9.96
C VAL A 66 13.22 -5.03 -9.26
N PHE A 67 12.60 -6.19 -9.08
CA PHE A 67 13.24 -7.38 -8.51
C PHE A 67 14.10 -8.06 -9.58
N TRP A 68 15.28 -7.49 -9.84
CA TRP A 68 16.16 -7.92 -10.94
C TRP A 68 16.59 -9.37 -10.89
N TYR A 69 16.67 -9.97 -9.69
CA TYR A 69 17.04 -11.37 -9.53
C TYR A 69 15.98 -12.35 -10.08
N ASP A 70 14.73 -11.90 -10.25
CA ASP A 70 13.66 -12.67 -10.90
C ASP A 70 13.59 -12.39 -12.42
N CYS A 71 14.28 -11.36 -12.89
CA CYS A 71 14.21 -10.89 -14.26
C CYS A 71 15.24 -11.58 -15.16
N TYR A 72 14.88 -11.81 -16.41
CA TYR A 72 15.79 -12.32 -17.43
C TYR A 72 15.46 -11.77 -18.81
N ARG A 73 16.45 -11.81 -19.71
CA ARG A 73 16.24 -11.48 -21.12
C ARG A 73 15.93 -12.75 -21.89
N GLU A 74 14.78 -12.78 -22.55
CA GLU A 74 14.46 -13.76 -23.58
C GLU A 74 15.11 -13.31 -24.90
N GLU A 75 15.84 -14.22 -25.55
CA GLU A 75 16.53 -13.97 -26.83
C GLU A 75 15.58 -13.98 -28.03
#